data_AF-A0A523VFD9-F1
#
_entry.id   AF-A0A523VFD9-F1
#
_cell.length_a   1.000
_cell.length_b   1.000
_cell.length_c   1.000
_cell.angle_alpha   90.00
_cell.angle_beta   90.00
_cell.angle_gamma   90.00
#
_symmetry.space_group_name_H-M   'P 1'
#
loop_
_entity.id
_entity.type
_entity.pdbx_description
1 polymer ?
#
loop_
_entity_poly.entity_id
_entity_poly.type
_entity_poly.pdbx_seq_one_letter_code
_entity_poly.pdbx_strand_id
1 'polypeptide(L)' 'MEKIKKNTENVKNALLGIELAVVTKGCRGDRRVAKAMVEGGAQVLADPHIKNLEQFKGLPVKKILLRHLRNQTSSENVFD' A
#
# COMPACT_ATOMS: atom_id res chain seq x y z
N MET A 1 -1.83 5.94 -16.32
CA MET A 1 -1.96 4.77 -15.40
C MET A 1 -1.34 3.52 -15.99
N GLU A 2 -1.40 3.31 -17.32
CA GLU A 2 -0.75 2.19 -18.02
C GLU A 2 0.69 1.85 -17.60
N LYS A 3 1.56 2.85 -17.43
CA LYS A 3 2.95 2.60 -16.98
C LYS A 3 3.02 1.91 -15.60
N ILE A 4 2.14 2.28 -14.67
CA ILE A 4 2.09 1.68 -13.33
C ILE A 4 1.58 0.23 -13.41
N LYS A 5 0.52 0.01 -14.18
CA LYS A 5 -0.01 -1.32 -14.44
C LYS A 5 1.07 -2.22 -15.04
N LYS A 6 1.73 -1.76 -16.12
CA LYS A 6 2.76 -2.52 -16.81
C LYS A 6 3.96 -2.84 -15.93
N ASN A 7 4.40 -1.87 -15.12
CA ASN A 7 5.48 -2.12 -14.15
C ASN A 7 5.08 -3.18 -13.13
N THR A 8 3.83 -3.15 -12.66
CA THR A 8 3.32 -4.14 -11.71
C THR A 8 3.24 -5.53 -12.35
N GLU A 9 2.78 -5.63 -13.60
CA GLU A 9 2.78 -6.88 -14.36
C GLU A 9 4.18 -7.47 -14.51
N ASN A 10 5.16 -6.64 -14.87
CA ASN A 10 6.54 -7.10 -15.04
C ASN A 10 7.11 -7.66 -13.73
N VAL A 11 6.85 -6.99 -12.60
CA VAL A 11 7.25 -7.50 -11.28
C VAL A 11 6.50 -8.79 -10.96
N LYS A 12 5.18 -8.84 -11.18
CA LYS A 12 4.38 -10.03 -10.88
C LYS A 12 4.86 -11.26 -11.67
N ASN A 13 5.22 -11.08 -12.94
CA ASN A 13 5.72 -12.14 -13.80
C ASN A 13 7.12 -12.62 -13.41
N ALA A 14 7.91 -11.77 -12.74
CA ALA A 14 9.22 -12.16 -12.20
C ALA A 14 9.12 -12.95 -10.88
N LEU A 15 7.96 -12.97 -10.22
CA LEU A 15 7.73 -13.67 -8.96
C LEU A 15 7.20 -15.08 -9.19
N LEU A 16 7.99 -16.10 -8.89
CA LEU A 16 7.58 -17.50 -8.94
C LEU A 16 7.08 -17.97 -7.58
N GLY A 17 5.75 -18.09 -7.43
CA GLY A 17 5.10 -18.62 -6.21
C GLY A 17 4.96 -17.63 -5.05
N ILE A 18 5.41 -16.37 -5.21
CA ILE A 18 5.35 -15.34 -4.16
C ILE A 18 4.18 -14.38 -4.43
N GLU A 19 3.41 -14.05 -3.38
CA GLU A 19 2.35 -13.02 -3.46
C GLU A 19 2.96 -11.62 -3.57
N LEU A 20 2.53 -10.85 -4.56
CA LEU A 20 2.97 -9.47 -4.72
C LEU A 20 2.16 -8.52 -3.82
N ALA A 21 2.79 -8.02 -2.76
CA ALA A 21 2.28 -6.92 -1.95
C ALA A 21 2.84 -5.58 -2.44
N VAL A 22 1.96 -4.66 -2.81
CA VAL A 22 2.35 -3.30 -3.23
C VAL A 22 2.01 -2.29 -2.14
N VAL A 23 2.89 -1.31 -1.96
CA VAL A 23 2.73 -0.27 -0.92
C VAL A 23 2.29 1.05 -1.54
N THR A 24 1.25 1.67 -1.00
CA THR A 24 0.71 2.94 -1.52
C THR A 24 1.25 4.18 -0.80
N LYS A 25 2.17 4.01 0.15
CA LYS A 25 2.81 5.11 0.91
C LYS A 25 3.43 6.17 -0.02
N GLY A 26 4.14 5.74 -1.06
CA GLY A 26 4.84 6.65 -2.00
C GLY A 26 3.89 7.52 -2.83
N CYS A 27 2.63 7.10 -3.00
CA CYS A 27 1.61 7.86 -3.73
C CYS A 27 0.51 8.41 -2.80
N ARG A 28 0.77 8.47 -1.48
CA ARG A 28 -0.16 8.97 -0.46
C ARG A 28 -1.54 8.28 -0.52
N GLY A 29 -1.57 7.00 -0.92
CA GLY A 29 -2.82 6.27 -1.04
C GLY A 29 -3.66 6.62 -2.29
N ASP A 30 -3.11 7.18 -3.37
CA ASP A 30 -3.92 7.48 -4.57
C ASP A 30 -4.65 6.21 -5.08
N ARG A 31 -5.99 6.24 -5.04
CA ARG A 31 -6.85 5.11 -5.42
C ARG A 31 -6.69 4.70 -6.89
N ARG A 32 -6.35 5.63 -7.79
CA ARG A 32 -6.10 5.32 -9.21
C ARG A 32 -4.81 4.53 -9.36
N VAL A 33 -3.78 4.88 -8.60
CA VAL A 33 -2.51 4.14 -8.55
C VAL A 33 -2.72 2.75 -7.98
N ALA A 34 -3.42 2.65 -6.84
CA ALA A 34 -3.76 1.36 -6.23
C ALA A 34 -4.55 0.46 -7.20
N LYS A 35 -5.55 1.02 -7.89
CA LYS A 35 -6.32 0.29 -8.90
C LYS A 35 -5.44 -0.21 -10.05
N ALA A 36 -4.56 0.64 -10.59
CA ALA A 36 -3.65 0.26 -11.67
C ALA A 36 -2.68 -0.85 -11.25
N MET A 37 -2.20 -0.84 -9.99
CA MET A 37 -1.38 -1.93 -9.45
C MET A 37 -2.17 -3.24 -9.31
N VAL A 38 -3.42 -3.19 -8.86
CA VAL A 38 -4.30 -4.37 -8.79
C VAL A 38 -4.57 -4.93 -10.18
N GLU A 39 -4.91 -4.08 -11.15
CA GLU A 39 -5.08 -4.47 -12.55
C GLU A 39 -3.80 -5.04 -13.18
N GLY A 40 -2.63 -4.70 -12.63
CA GLY A 40 -1.34 -5.24 -13.04
C GLY A 40 -0.91 -6.50 -12.28
N GLY A 41 -1.78 -7.06 -11.43
CA GLY A 41 -1.54 -8.35 -10.76
C GLY A 41 -1.02 -8.27 -9.32
N ALA A 42 -1.08 -7.11 -8.67
CA ALA A 42 -0.86 -7.03 -7.22
C ALA A 42 -1.93 -7.86 -6.47
N GLN A 43 -1.51 -8.61 -5.46
CA GLN A 43 -2.38 -9.49 -4.67
C GLN A 43 -2.70 -8.93 -3.28
N VAL A 44 -1.89 -7.97 -2.82
CA VAL A 44 -2.07 -7.30 -1.53
C VAL A 44 -1.80 -5.80 -1.68
N LEU A 45 -2.66 -4.97 -1.10
CA LEU A 45 -2.43 -3.53 -0.92
C LEU A 45 -2.00 -3.26 0.52
N ALA A 46 -0.95 -2.48 0.68
CA ALA A 46 -0.42 -2.11 1.98
C ALA A 46 -0.25 -0.59 2.11
N ASP A 47 -0.76 -0.02 3.22
CA ASP A 47 -0.62 1.41 3.52
C ASP A 47 -0.43 1.61 5.03
N PRO A 48 0.36 2.60 5.46
CA PRO A 48 0.47 2.92 6.89
C PRO A 48 -0.76 3.64 7.48
N HIS A 49 -1.64 4.23 6.66
CA HIS A 49 -2.79 4.99 7.15
C HIS A 49 -4.08 4.21 6.92
N ILE A 50 -4.84 3.98 7.99
CA ILE A 50 -6.10 3.24 7.92
C ILE A 50 -7.11 3.90 6.96
N LYS A 51 -7.19 5.24 6.95
CA LYS A 51 -8.05 6.00 6.04
C LYS A 51 -7.78 5.67 4.56
N ASN A 52 -6.51 5.46 4.20
CA ASN A 52 -6.14 5.09 2.85
C ASN A 52 -6.53 3.65 2.50
N LEU A 53 -6.58 2.73 3.48
CA LEU A 53 -7.05 1.37 3.23
C LEU A 53 -8.56 1.30 3.05
N GLU A 54 -9.32 2.16 3.73
CA GLU A 54 -10.78 2.18 3.65
C GLU A 54 -11.29 2.51 2.25
N GLN A 55 -10.67 3.45 1.55
CA GLN A 55 -10.97 3.78 0.15
C GLN A 55 -10.63 2.63 -0.84
N PHE A 56 -9.85 1.62 -0.41
CA PHE A 56 -9.52 0.44 -1.22
C PHE A 56 -10.46 -0.74 -0.97
N LYS A 57 -11.48 -0.63 -0.10
CA LYS A 57 -12.43 -1.72 0.22
C LYS A 57 -13.04 -2.36 -1.03
N GLY A 58 -13.33 -1.57 -2.06
CA GLY A 58 -13.89 -2.05 -3.35
C GLY A 58 -12.90 -2.71 -4.32
N LEU A 59 -11.60 -2.80 -3.98
CA LEU A 59 -10.61 -3.51 -4.81
C LEU A 59 -10.51 -4.99 -4.37
N PRO A 60 -10.52 -5.97 -5.28
CA PRO A 60 -10.66 -7.40 -4.94
C PRO A 60 -9.34 -8.06 -4.50
N VAL A 61 -8.61 -7.44 -3.58
CA VAL A 61 -7.30 -7.92 -3.08
C VAL A 61 -7.22 -7.82 -1.56
N LYS A 62 -6.27 -8.52 -0.92
CA LYS A 62 -6.03 -8.42 0.52
C LYS A 62 -5.52 -7.02 0.88
N LYS A 63 -5.74 -6.58 2.12
CA LYS A 63 -5.24 -5.30 2.64
C LYS A 63 -4.43 -5.54 3.90
N ILE A 64 -3.30 -4.86 4.02
CA ILE A 64 -2.43 -4.90 5.20
C ILE A 64 -2.20 -3.48 5.71
N LEU A 65 -2.48 -3.25 6.99
CA LEU A 65 -2.06 -2.04 7.68
C LEU A 65 -0.59 -2.17 8.04
N LEU A 66 0.24 -1.30 7.45
CA LEU A 66 1.65 -1.25 7.79
C LEU A 66 1.81 -0.57 9.15
N ARG A 67 2.52 -1.24 10.07
CA ARG A 67 2.88 -0.62 11.35
C ARG A 67 3.78 0.58 11.09
N HIS A 68 3.32 1.78 11.43
CA HIS A 68 4.23 2.90 11.66
C HIS A 68 4.89 2.73 13.03
N LEU A 69 6.21 2.84 13.09
CA LEU A 69 6.87 3.13 14.35
C LEU A 69 6.40 4.52 14.78
N ARG A 70 5.90 4.65 16.01
CA ARG A 70 5.63 5.97 16.58
C ARG A 70 6.97 6.70 16.68
N ASN A 71 7.06 7.92 16.16
CA ASN A 71 8.16 8.80 16.55
C ASN A 71 8.13 8.90 18.08
N GLN A 72 9.21 8.52 18.75
CA GLN A 72 9.42 8.83 20.16
C GLN A 72 9.79 10.30 20.29
N THR A 73 8.83 11.17 20.03
CA THR A 73 8.87 12.58 20.39
C THR A 73 7.49 12.97 20.89
N SER A 74 7.00 12.26 21.89
CA SER A 74 6.28 12.93 22.95
C SER A 74 7.35 13.35 23.95
N SER A 75 7.84 14.58 23.82
CA SER A 75 8.37 15.27 24.99
C SER A 75 7.24 15.25 26.01
N GLU A 76 7.40 14.37 26.99
CA GLU A 76 6.70 14.44 28.25
C GLU A 76 6.84 15.88 28.75
N ASN A 77 5.76 16.66 28.72
CA ASN A 77 5.59 17.71 29.71
C ASN A 77 5.31 17.00 31.03
N VAL A 78 6.37 16.47 31.63
CA VAL A 78 6.43 16.11 33.04
C VAL A 78 7.27 17.18 33.68
N PHE A 79 6.66 18.31 34.02
CA PHE A 79 6.86 19.07 35.25
C PHE A 79 5.66 20.00 35.38
N ASP A 80 5.02 19.92 36.55
CA ASP A 80 3.99 20.83 37.04
C ASP A 80 4.43 22.30 37.01
#